data_AF-A0A0B0DB76-F1
#
_entry.id   AF-A0A0B0DB76-F1
#
_cell.length_a   1.000
_cell.length_b   1.000
_cell.length_c   1.000
_cell.angle_alpha   90.00
_cell.angle_beta   90.00
_cell.angle_gamma   90.00
#
_symmetry.space_group_name_H-M   'P 1'
#
loop_
_entity.id
_entity.type
_entity.pdbx_description
1 polymer ?
#
loop_
_entity_poly.entity_id
_entity_poly.type
_entity_poly.pdbx_seq_one_letter_code
_entity_poly.pdbx_strand_id
1 'polypeptide(L)'
;MKAKDFKVSSHLRFIIPSVIGIFLFMYPIVGDDGSVTIPIAILAGWVETWLADQLSLIMTIIISITAIGTVWVKLIGPDKLNHLPFFKSLFSVPPIWVVTRVLGMIFAIMVYFQIGPVAITSENTGGLLLDSLLHVLFAVFLFAGLFLPLLLNYGLLELFGVILTKIMRPLFKLPGRSSIDSLASWLGDGTIGVLLTSKQYEDGYYTKREAAVIGTTFSVVSITFSLVVIEQVGLKDMFIPFYLTVA
;
A
#
# COMPACT_ATOMS: atom_id res chain seq x y z
N MET A 1 -20.13 12.31 25.38
CA MET A 1 -19.34 11.74 26.49
C MET A 1 -18.53 12.85 27.13
N LYS A 2 -18.60 13.03 28.46
CA LYS A 2 -17.69 13.96 29.18
C LYS A 2 -16.30 13.35 29.19
N ALA A 3 -15.26 14.14 28.91
CA ALA A 3 -13.87 13.72 28.70
C ALA A 3 -13.13 13.15 29.94
N LYS A 4 -13.85 12.68 30.98
CA LYS A 4 -13.28 12.46 32.32
C LYS A 4 -13.00 11.02 32.74
N ASP A 5 -13.32 10.00 31.93
CA ASP A 5 -13.19 8.59 32.35
C ASP A 5 -12.35 7.71 31.39
N PHE A 6 -11.27 8.24 30.82
CA PHE A 6 -10.31 7.40 30.09
C PHE A 6 -9.21 6.88 31.03
N LYS A 7 -9.10 5.55 31.14
CA LYS A 7 -8.03 4.91 31.91
C LYS A 7 -6.68 5.19 31.24
N VAL A 8 -5.61 5.32 32.02
CA VAL A 8 -4.22 5.47 31.51
C VAL A 8 -3.87 4.38 30.50
N SER A 9 -4.34 3.15 30.71
CA SER A 9 -4.18 2.04 29.77
C SER A 9 -4.79 2.33 28.38
N SER A 10 -5.94 3.02 28.31
CA SER A 10 -6.56 3.41 27.04
C SER A 10 -5.72 4.44 26.30
N HIS A 11 -5.15 5.41 27.02
CA HIS A 11 -4.22 6.38 26.43
C HIS A 11 -2.94 5.70 25.93
N LEU A 12 -2.34 4.79 26.68
CA LEU A 12 -1.14 4.08 26.26
C LEU A 12 -1.37 3.18 25.04
N ARG A 13 -2.53 2.51 24.95
CA ARG A 13 -2.93 1.72 23.77
C ARG A 13 -3.12 2.57 22.52
N PHE A 14 -3.44 3.85 22.66
CA PHE A 14 -3.46 4.81 21.56
C PHE A 14 -2.04 5.33 21.24
N ILE A 15 -1.33 5.85 22.24
CA ILE A 15 -0.07 6.58 22.07
C ILE A 15 1.03 5.66 21.56
N ILE A 16 1.25 4.50 22.19
CA ILE A 16 2.40 3.65 21.87
C ILE A 16 2.37 3.17 20.41
N PRO A 17 1.28 2.54 19.92
CA PRO A 17 1.21 2.11 18.52
C PRO A 17 1.30 3.29 17.55
N SER A 18 0.66 4.42 17.87
CA SER A 18 0.70 5.62 17.04
C SER A 18 2.12 6.19 16.89
N VAL A 19 2.86 6.31 17.99
CA VAL A 19 4.24 6.82 17.96
C VAL A 19 5.16 5.87 17.20
N ILE A 20 5.01 4.56 17.40
CA ILE A 20 5.78 3.56 16.64
C ILE A 20 5.45 3.65 15.15
N GLY A 21 4.17 3.73 14.78
CA GLY A 21 3.74 3.89 13.41
C GLY A 21 4.30 5.16 12.77
N ILE A 22 4.16 6.31 13.44
CA ILE A 22 4.69 7.59 12.94
C ILE A 22 6.21 7.50 12.77
N PHE A 23 6.91 6.91 13.75
CA PHE A 23 8.35 6.72 13.64
C PHE A 23 8.70 5.86 12.41
N LEU A 24 8.08 4.70 12.25
CA LEU A 24 8.40 3.77 11.16
C LEU A 24 8.13 4.32 9.76
N PHE A 25 7.05 5.10 9.59
CA PHE A 25 6.59 5.56 8.28
C PHE A 25 6.96 7.02 7.95
N MET A 26 7.26 7.86 8.96
CA MET A 26 7.41 9.30 8.77
C MET A 26 8.72 9.88 9.29
N TYR A 27 9.48 9.17 10.12
CA TYR A 27 10.74 9.71 10.63
C TYR A 27 11.82 9.68 9.54
N PRO A 28 12.28 10.83 9.03
CA PRO A 28 13.32 10.85 8.01
C PRO A 28 14.65 10.46 8.64
N ILE A 29 15.32 9.47 8.06
CA ILE A 29 16.69 9.10 8.36
C ILE A 29 17.54 9.58 7.19
N VAL A 30 18.53 10.41 7.51
CA VAL A 30 19.51 10.89 6.51
C VAL A 30 20.68 9.91 6.52
N GLY A 31 20.97 9.33 5.36
CA GLY A 31 22.15 8.48 5.15
C GLY A 31 23.44 9.30 5.10
N ASP A 32 24.57 8.61 5.18
CA ASP A 32 25.91 9.23 5.12
C ASP A 32 26.18 9.96 3.79
N ASP A 33 25.45 9.57 2.73
CA ASP A 33 25.47 10.17 1.39
C ASP A 33 24.54 11.39 1.24
N GLY A 34 23.78 11.74 2.29
CA GLY A 34 22.77 12.80 2.25
C GLY A 34 21.41 12.37 1.72
N SER A 35 21.25 11.09 1.34
CA SER A 35 19.96 10.54 0.90
C SER A 35 18.98 10.47 2.08
N VAL A 36 17.70 10.73 1.82
CA VAL A 36 16.64 10.63 2.83
C VAL A 36 15.88 9.35 2.64
N THR A 37 15.79 8.55 3.70
CA THR A 37 15.00 7.32 3.76
C THR A 37 14.12 7.31 5.02
N ILE A 38 13.32 6.27 5.17
CA ILE A 38 12.44 6.04 6.33
C ILE A 38 12.73 4.66 6.93
N PRO A 39 12.51 4.45 8.24
CA PRO A 39 12.87 3.19 8.90
C PRO A 39 12.29 1.96 8.20
N ILE A 40 11.06 2.02 7.70
CA ILE A 40 10.45 0.89 7.01
C ILE A 40 11.16 0.52 5.70
N ALA A 41 11.71 1.49 4.99
CA ALA A 41 12.49 1.26 3.77
C ALA A 41 13.85 0.61 4.11
N ILE A 42 14.46 0.96 5.24
CA ILE A 42 15.68 0.28 5.73
C ILE A 42 15.38 -1.19 6.06
N LEU A 43 14.28 -1.46 6.77
CA LEU A 43 13.85 -2.83 7.08
C LEU A 43 13.57 -3.63 5.79
N ALA A 44 12.89 -3.01 4.82
CA ALA A 44 12.64 -3.60 3.52
C ALA A 44 13.96 -3.92 2.80
N GLY A 45 14.91 -2.98 2.75
CA GLY A 45 16.22 -3.18 2.13
C GLY A 45 17.01 -4.32 2.76
N TRP A 46 16.89 -4.56 4.08
CA TRP A 46 17.50 -5.73 4.71
C TRP A 46 16.91 -7.05 4.22
N VAL A 47 15.59 -7.14 4.12
CA VAL A 47 14.91 -8.33 3.58
C VAL A 47 15.27 -8.53 2.11
N GLU A 48 15.31 -7.45 1.33
CA GLU A 48 15.68 -7.49 -0.08
C GLU A 48 17.10 -8.01 -0.26
N THR A 49 18.06 -7.49 0.51
CA THR A 49 19.46 -7.92 0.47
C THR A 49 19.62 -9.39 0.86
N TRP A 50 18.87 -9.84 1.87
CA TRP A 50 18.96 -11.23 2.36
C TRP A 50 18.34 -12.25 1.41
N LEU A 51 17.35 -11.83 0.61
CA LEU A 51 16.62 -12.69 -0.31
C LEU A 51 16.95 -12.41 -1.78
N ALA A 52 17.92 -11.55 -2.09
CA ALA A 52 18.21 -11.03 -3.42
C ALA A 52 18.21 -12.12 -4.52
N ASP A 53 18.95 -13.22 -4.31
CA ASP A 53 19.07 -14.30 -5.30
C ASP A 53 17.80 -15.14 -5.48
N GLN A 54 16.84 -15.04 -4.56
CA GLN A 54 15.66 -15.89 -4.47
C GLN A 54 14.36 -15.12 -4.73
N LEU A 55 14.40 -13.78 -4.72
CA LEU A 55 13.21 -12.95 -4.80
C LEU A 55 12.47 -13.13 -6.12
N SER A 56 13.13 -13.19 -7.28
CA SER A 56 12.46 -13.49 -8.56
C SER A 56 11.71 -14.82 -8.53
N LEU A 57 12.28 -15.85 -7.88
CA LEU A 57 11.63 -17.15 -7.71
C LEU A 57 10.43 -17.03 -6.75
N ILE A 58 10.62 -16.41 -5.59
CA ILE A 58 9.57 -16.19 -4.59
C ILE A 58 8.39 -15.46 -5.21
N MET A 59 8.64 -14.39 -5.98
CA MET A 59 7.60 -13.61 -6.63
C MET A 59 6.88 -14.42 -7.69
N THR A 60 7.60 -15.16 -8.53
CA THR A 60 6.99 -16.07 -9.51
C THR A 60 6.09 -17.12 -8.83
N ILE A 61 6.54 -17.69 -7.71
CA ILE A 61 5.76 -18.68 -6.94
C ILE A 61 4.51 -18.03 -6.35
N ILE A 62 4.61 -16.86 -5.71
CA ILE A 62 3.47 -16.16 -5.12
C ILE A 62 2.43 -15.80 -6.20
N ILE A 63 2.87 -15.25 -7.33
CA ILE A 63 2.00 -14.91 -8.46
C ILE A 63 1.31 -16.18 -8.99
N SER A 64 2.06 -17.28 -9.13
CA SER A 64 1.51 -18.55 -9.62
C SER A 64 0.48 -19.14 -8.65
N ILE A 65 0.78 -19.19 -7.35
CA ILE A 65 -0.15 -19.68 -6.31
C ILE A 65 -1.43 -18.84 -6.31
N THR A 66 -1.30 -17.51 -6.40
CA THR A 66 -2.47 -16.63 -6.39
C THR A 66 -3.34 -16.78 -7.63
N ALA A 67 -2.75 -16.93 -8.81
CA ALA A 67 -3.49 -17.19 -10.05
C ALA A 67 -4.18 -18.56 -10.02
N ILE A 68 -3.45 -19.62 -9.67
CA ILE A 68 -3.99 -20.99 -9.59
C ILE A 68 -5.11 -21.06 -8.54
N GLY A 69 -4.89 -20.51 -7.34
CA GLY A 69 -5.90 -20.47 -6.29
C GLY A 69 -7.16 -19.71 -6.71
N THR A 70 -7.01 -18.61 -7.44
CA THR A 70 -8.14 -17.84 -7.99
C THR A 70 -8.96 -18.66 -8.98
N VAL A 71 -8.29 -19.31 -9.94
CA VAL A 71 -8.95 -20.17 -10.93
C VAL A 71 -9.64 -21.34 -10.23
N TRP A 72 -8.97 -21.97 -9.27
CA TRP A 72 -9.53 -23.08 -8.51
C TRP A 72 -10.79 -22.68 -7.75
N VAL A 73 -10.78 -21.55 -7.03
CA VAL A 73 -11.96 -21.01 -6.34
C VAL A 73 -13.08 -20.67 -7.31
N LYS A 74 -12.76 -20.18 -8.51
CA LYS A 74 -13.76 -19.89 -9.55
C LYS A 74 -14.42 -21.16 -10.09
N LEU A 75 -13.68 -22.27 -10.20
CA LEU A 75 -14.19 -23.57 -10.68
C LEU A 75 -15.05 -24.28 -9.64
N ILE A 76 -14.63 -24.30 -8.37
CA ILE A 76 -15.37 -25.02 -7.30
C ILE A 76 -16.58 -24.25 -6.77
N GLY A 77 -16.69 -22.96 -7.10
CA GLY A 77 -17.71 -22.03 -6.62
C GLY A 77 -17.28 -21.30 -5.34
N PRO A 78 -17.41 -19.96 -5.29
CA PRO A 78 -16.95 -19.15 -4.15
C PRO A 78 -17.68 -19.46 -2.84
N ASP A 79 -18.88 -20.03 -2.92
CA ASP A 79 -19.70 -20.38 -1.76
C ASP A 79 -19.07 -21.50 -0.90
N LYS A 80 -18.25 -22.36 -1.51
CA LYS A 80 -17.52 -23.39 -0.75
C LYS A 80 -16.52 -22.79 0.22
N LEU A 81 -16.05 -21.56 -0.01
CA LEU A 81 -15.10 -20.86 0.87
C LEU A 81 -15.80 -19.98 1.92
N ASN A 82 -17.13 -20.05 2.07
CA ASN A 82 -17.86 -19.25 3.06
C ASN A 82 -17.40 -19.47 4.51
N HIS A 83 -16.87 -20.65 4.82
CA HIS A 83 -16.31 -20.98 6.14
C HIS A 83 -14.87 -20.47 6.35
N LEU A 84 -14.22 -19.96 5.30
CA LEU A 84 -12.84 -19.49 5.29
C LEU A 84 -12.77 -18.06 4.71
N PRO A 85 -13.17 -17.03 5.49
CA PRO A 85 -13.32 -15.66 4.98
C PRO A 85 -12.02 -15.07 4.41
N PHE A 86 -10.87 -15.43 5.00
CA PHE A 86 -9.55 -15.01 4.52
C PHE A 86 -9.24 -15.54 3.10
N PHE A 87 -9.41 -16.84 2.87
CA PHE A 87 -9.15 -17.42 1.55
C PHE A 87 -10.19 -16.98 0.51
N LYS A 88 -11.44 -16.76 0.95
CA LYS A 88 -12.48 -16.21 0.10
C LYS A 88 -12.10 -14.81 -0.39
N SER A 89 -11.68 -13.91 0.50
CA SER A 89 -11.27 -12.55 0.11
C SER A 89 -10.01 -12.54 -0.75
N LEU A 90 -9.09 -13.49 -0.54
CA LEU A 90 -7.84 -13.56 -1.29
C LEU A 90 -8.04 -14.05 -2.74
N PHE A 91 -8.89 -15.04 -2.97
CA PHE A 91 -9.02 -15.74 -4.27
C PHE A 91 -10.34 -15.48 -5.00
N SER A 92 -11.39 -15.02 -4.32
CA SER A 92 -12.67 -14.72 -4.96
C SER A 92 -12.67 -13.30 -5.51
N VAL A 93 -12.26 -13.15 -6.77
CA VAL A 93 -12.17 -11.85 -7.45
C VAL A 93 -13.09 -11.79 -8.70
N PRO A 94 -13.48 -10.58 -9.14
CA PRO A 94 -14.22 -10.39 -10.39
C PRO A 94 -13.50 -10.99 -11.61
N PRO A 95 -14.23 -11.39 -12.68
CA PRO A 95 -13.64 -12.07 -13.84
C PRO A 95 -12.47 -11.34 -14.50
N ILE A 96 -12.51 -10.00 -14.57
CA ILE A 96 -11.42 -9.21 -15.13
C ILE A 96 -10.11 -9.45 -14.37
N TRP A 97 -10.16 -9.50 -13.04
CA TRP A 97 -8.99 -9.76 -12.19
C TRP A 97 -8.51 -11.20 -12.27
N VAL A 98 -9.40 -12.16 -12.57
CA VAL A 98 -9.00 -13.55 -12.85
C VAL A 98 -8.12 -13.59 -14.10
N VAL A 99 -8.57 -12.95 -15.18
CA VAL A 99 -7.80 -12.88 -16.44
C VAL A 99 -6.46 -12.20 -16.21
N THR A 100 -6.43 -11.06 -15.50
CA THR A 100 -5.19 -10.35 -15.17
C THR A 100 -4.23 -11.22 -14.35
N ARG A 101 -4.71 -11.96 -13.34
CA ARG A 101 -3.87 -12.87 -12.54
C ARG A 101 -3.28 -14.00 -13.38
N VAL A 102 -4.07 -14.60 -14.28
CA VAL A 102 -3.60 -15.67 -15.16
C VAL A 102 -2.57 -15.16 -16.15
N LEU A 103 -2.80 -14.01 -16.79
CA LEU A 103 -1.81 -13.39 -17.69
C LEU A 103 -0.54 -12.99 -16.93
N GLY A 104 -0.68 -12.42 -15.73
CA GLY A 104 0.45 -12.08 -14.87
C GLY A 104 1.30 -13.30 -14.50
N MET A 105 0.68 -14.43 -14.18
CA MET A 105 1.39 -15.70 -13.96
C MET A 105 2.14 -16.16 -15.21
N ILE A 106 1.49 -16.14 -16.38
CA ILE A 106 2.13 -16.53 -17.63
C ILE A 106 3.35 -15.65 -17.90
N PHE A 107 3.22 -14.33 -17.78
CA PHE A 107 4.34 -13.42 -17.98
C PHE A 107 5.45 -13.60 -16.95
N ALA A 108 5.13 -13.78 -15.67
CA ALA A 108 6.15 -14.04 -14.64
C ALA A 108 6.95 -15.31 -14.94
N ILE A 109 6.27 -16.41 -15.31
CA ILE A 109 6.92 -17.67 -15.71
C ILE A 109 7.78 -17.47 -16.97
N MET A 110 7.27 -16.76 -17.97
CA MET A 110 8.01 -16.46 -19.21
C MET A 110 9.28 -15.67 -18.92
N VAL A 111 9.21 -14.63 -18.09
CA VAL A 111 10.38 -13.82 -17.71
C VAL A 111 11.35 -14.66 -16.88
N TYR A 112 10.88 -15.34 -15.85
CA TYR A 112 11.73 -16.11 -14.93
C TYR A 112 12.52 -17.20 -15.65
N PHE A 113 11.87 -17.97 -16.53
CA PHE A 113 12.54 -19.02 -17.30
C PHE A 113 13.15 -18.51 -18.61
N GLN A 114 13.04 -17.22 -18.91
CA GLN A 114 13.50 -16.60 -20.17
C GLN A 114 12.90 -17.28 -21.42
N ILE A 115 11.62 -17.64 -21.36
CA ILE A 115 10.87 -18.31 -22.44
C ILE A 115 9.87 -17.32 -23.04
N GLY A 116 10.02 -17.00 -24.33
CA GLY A 116 9.03 -16.23 -25.07
C GLY A 116 9.60 -15.09 -25.91
N PRO A 117 8.74 -14.17 -26.38
CA PRO A 117 9.17 -13.01 -27.15
C PRO A 117 10.02 -12.06 -26.31
N VAL A 118 11.08 -11.50 -26.92
CA VAL A 118 11.98 -10.50 -26.30
C VAL A 118 11.20 -9.28 -25.78
N ALA A 119 10.08 -8.93 -26.41
CA ALA A 119 9.21 -7.85 -25.92
C ALA A 119 8.73 -8.07 -24.47
N ILE A 120 8.62 -9.32 -24.02
CA ILE A 120 8.18 -9.68 -22.66
C ILE A 120 9.39 -9.98 -21.77
N THR A 121 10.39 -10.73 -22.25
CA THR A 121 11.49 -11.23 -21.42
C THR A 121 12.67 -10.27 -21.28
N SER A 122 12.70 -9.17 -22.05
CA SER A 122 13.78 -8.19 -22.00
C SER A 122 13.95 -7.59 -20.60
N GLU A 123 15.21 -7.31 -20.24
CA GLU A 123 15.59 -6.56 -19.04
C GLU A 123 14.86 -5.21 -18.93
N ASN A 124 14.50 -4.58 -20.05
CA ASN A 124 13.81 -3.29 -20.06
C ASN A 124 12.28 -3.41 -19.92
N THR A 125 11.73 -4.62 -19.92
CA THR A 125 10.28 -4.85 -19.83
C THR A 125 9.95 -5.78 -18.67
N GLY A 126 9.82 -7.08 -18.91
CA GLY A 126 9.46 -8.04 -17.88
C GLY A 126 10.58 -8.26 -16.86
N GLY A 127 11.85 -8.20 -17.28
CA GLY A 127 13.00 -8.31 -16.37
C GLY A 127 13.00 -7.16 -15.36
N LEU A 128 12.85 -5.91 -15.80
CA LEU A 128 12.71 -4.75 -14.90
C LEU A 128 11.63 -4.97 -13.83
N LEU A 129 10.48 -5.50 -14.24
CA LEU A 129 9.37 -5.76 -13.33
C LEU A 129 9.71 -6.89 -12.34
N LEU A 130 10.09 -8.07 -12.85
CA LEU A 130 10.27 -9.25 -12.02
C LEU A 130 11.53 -9.16 -11.15
N ASP A 131 12.65 -8.72 -11.74
CA ASP A 131 13.99 -8.80 -11.16
C ASP A 131 14.42 -7.51 -10.44
N SER A 132 13.58 -6.47 -10.40
CA SER A 132 13.84 -5.30 -9.56
C SER A 132 12.60 -4.76 -8.86
N LEU A 133 11.61 -4.25 -9.61
CA LEU A 133 10.47 -3.56 -9.00
C LEU A 133 9.69 -4.45 -8.03
N LEU A 134 9.43 -5.70 -8.42
CA LEU A 134 8.71 -6.64 -7.55
C LEU A 134 9.51 -7.03 -6.29
N HIS A 135 10.85 -6.94 -6.32
CA HIS A 135 11.69 -7.22 -5.15
C HIS A 135 11.48 -6.16 -4.07
N VAL A 136 11.63 -4.90 -4.48
CA VAL A 136 11.45 -3.74 -3.60
C VAL A 136 10.00 -3.69 -3.09
N LEU A 137 9.02 -3.86 -3.99
CA LEU A 137 7.61 -3.85 -3.62
C LEU A 137 7.24 -4.96 -2.64
N PHE A 138 7.78 -6.17 -2.83
CA PHE A 138 7.57 -7.27 -1.89
C PHE A 138 8.06 -6.91 -0.50
N ALA A 139 9.30 -6.43 -0.37
CA ALA A 139 9.90 -6.12 0.91
C ALA A 139 9.19 -4.94 1.61
N VAL A 140 8.88 -3.88 0.88
CA VAL A 140 8.17 -2.71 1.42
C VAL A 140 6.75 -3.07 1.82
N PHE A 141 6.00 -3.81 1.00
CA PHE A 141 4.62 -4.19 1.32
C PHE A 141 4.52 -5.24 2.42
N LEU A 142 5.53 -6.09 2.61
CA LEU A 142 5.61 -7.01 3.74
C LEU A 142 5.55 -6.24 5.07
N PHE A 143 6.40 -5.23 5.23
CA PHE A 143 6.42 -4.42 6.44
C PHE A 143 5.27 -3.43 6.50
N ALA A 144 4.86 -2.84 5.37
CA ALA A 144 3.72 -1.95 5.33
C ALA A 144 2.46 -2.70 5.80
N GLY A 145 2.18 -3.90 5.26
CA GLY A 145 1.05 -4.71 5.69
C GLY A 145 1.09 -5.08 7.18
N LEU A 146 2.28 -5.31 7.74
CA LEU A 146 2.47 -5.65 9.15
C LEU A 146 2.26 -4.46 10.09
N PHE A 147 2.79 -3.27 9.73
CA PHE A 147 2.85 -2.11 10.61
C PHE A 147 1.84 -1.01 10.32
N LEU A 148 1.25 -0.96 9.12
CA LEU A 148 0.20 0.01 8.78
C LEU A 148 -1.01 -0.07 9.75
N PRO A 149 -1.42 -1.25 10.27
CA PRO A 149 -2.42 -1.33 11.34
C PRO A 149 -2.11 -0.47 12.58
N LEU A 150 -0.84 -0.19 12.89
CA LEU A 150 -0.44 0.68 14.02
C LEU A 150 -0.92 2.11 13.82
N LEU A 151 -1.00 2.57 12.57
CA LEU A 151 -1.51 3.89 12.18
C LEU A 151 -3.03 3.89 12.00
N LEU A 152 -3.57 2.83 11.38
CA LEU A 152 -4.99 2.78 11.00
C LEU A 152 -5.92 2.39 12.15
N ASN A 153 -5.54 1.43 12.99
CA ASN A 153 -6.50 0.74 13.88
C ASN A 153 -6.51 1.28 15.31
N TYR A 154 -5.57 2.14 15.68
CA TYR A 154 -5.39 2.60 17.06
C TYR A 154 -5.95 3.99 17.35
N GLY A 155 -6.71 4.59 16.42
CA GLY A 155 -7.40 5.86 16.64
C GLY A 155 -6.67 7.09 16.11
N LEU A 156 -5.44 6.93 15.60
CA LEU A 156 -4.58 8.04 15.17
C LEU A 156 -5.21 8.83 14.02
N LEU A 157 -5.72 8.09 13.03
CA LEU A 157 -6.39 8.70 11.89
C LEU A 157 -7.64 9.46 12.32
N GLU A 158 -8.44 8.92 13.24
CA GLU A 158 -9.62 9.59 13.78
C GLU A 158 -9.26 10.88 14.51
N LEU A 159 -8.16 10.89 15.27
CA LEU A 159 -7.65 12.09 15.92
C LEU A 159 -7.32 13.17 14.87
N PHE A 160 -6.54 12.82 13.85
CA PHE A 160 -6.19 13.77 12.80
C PHE A 160 -7.41 14.18 11.96
N GLY A 161 -8.37 13.29 11.70
CA GLY A 161 -9.62 13.63 11.03
C GLY A 161 -10.38 14.73 11.77
N VAL A 162 -10.46 14.64 13.11
CA VAL A 162 -11.09 15.69 13.94
C VAL A 162 -10.30 17.01 13.88
N ILE A 163 -8.97 16.97 13.96
CA ILE A 163 -8.12 18.16 13.91
C ILE A 163 -8.22 18.85 12.55
N LEU A 164 -8.07 18.07 11.47
CA LEU A 164 -8.07 18.53 10.09
C LEU A 164 -9.46 18.92 9.58
N THR A 165 -10.55 18.51 10.26
CA THR A 165 -11.91 19.00 9.95
C THR A 165 -11.97 20.53 9.90
N LYS A 166 -11.24 21.20 10.79
CA LYS A 166 -11.18 22.67 10.86
C LYS A 166 -10.49 23.30 9.65
N ILE A 167 -9.71 22.54 8.89
CA ILE A 167 -8.97 22.97 7.70
C ILE A 167 -9.72 22.53 6.44
N MET A 168 -10.10 21.26 6.37
CA MET A 168 -10.74 20.66 5.19
C MET A 168 -12.10 21.27 4.85
N ARG A 169 -12.90 21.60 5.87
CA ARG A 169 -14.24 22.15 5.65
C ARG A 169 -14.25 23.58 5.11
N PRO A 170 -13.48 24.55 5.65
CA PRO A 170 -13.44 25.90 5.08
C PRO A 170 -12.68 26.00 3.76
N LEU A 171 -11.57 25.28 3.59
CA LEU A 171 -10.74 25.41 2.37
C LEU A 171 -11.28 24.58 1.20
N PHE A 172 -11.68 23.34 1.45
CA PHE A 172 -12.01 22.38 0.39
C PHE A 172 -13.48 21.97 0.37
N LYS A 173 -14.29 22.45 1.33
CA LYS A 173 -15.71 22.07 1.48
C LYS A 173 -15.90 20.56 1.62
N LEU A 174 -14.93 19.89 2.25
CA LEU A 174 -14.95 18.45 2.48
C LEU A 174 -15.24 18.13 3.96
N PRO A 175 -15.85 16.97 4.26
CA PRO A 175 -16.08 16.53 5.63
C PRO A 175 -14.75 16.19 6.30
N GLY A 176 -14.65 16.35 7.62
CA GLY A 176 -13.41 16.05 8.36
C GLY A 176 -12.87 14.63 8.20
N ARG A 177 -13.75 13.68 7.91
CA ARG A 177 -13.40 12.29 7.59
C ARG A 177 -12.59 12.17 6.29
N SER A 178 -12.72 13.09 5.34
CA SER A 178 -11.90 13.09 4.12
C SER A 178 -10.40 13.20 4.41
N SER A 179 -10.01 13.91 5.47
CA SER A 179 -8.61 14.00 5.91
C SER A 179 -8.07 12.65 6.41
N ILE A 180 -8.95 11.75 6.86
CA ILE A 180 -8.58 10.38 7.21
C ILE A 180 -8.16 9.62 5.95
N ASP A 181 -8.95 9.76 4.88
CA ASP A 181 -8.65 9.13 3.60
C ASP A 181 -7.35 9.70 3.00
N SER A 182 -7.13 11.01 3.09
CA SER A 182 -5.89 11.64 2.64
C SER A 182 -4.67 11.14 3.40
N LEU A 183 -4.76 11.08 4.74
CA LEU A 183 -3.67 10.58 5.57
C LEU A 183 -3.43 9.08 5.38
N ALA A 184 -4.50 8.29 5.19
CA ALA A 184 -4.38 6.87 4.89
C ALA A 184 -3.71 6.62 3.53
N SER A 185 -4.06 7.42 2.50
CA SER A 185 -3.43 7.39 1.18
C SER A 185 -1.94 7.69 1.28
N TRP A 186 -1.61 8.72 2.06
CA TRP A 186 -0.25 9.22 2.22
C TRP A 186 0.66 8.28 3.00
N LEU A 187 0.14 7.69 4.10
CA LEU A 187 0.90 6.85 5.02
C LEU A 187 1.01 5.39 4.58
N GLY A 188 0.04 4.88 3.82
CA GLY A 188 -0.04 3.49 3.42
C GLY A 188 0.13 3.31 1.92
N ASP A 189 -1.00 3.30 1.24
CA ASP A 189 -1.12 3.06 -0.20
C ASP A 189 -2.24 3.95 -0.75
N GLY A 190 -1.97 4.62 -1.86
CA GLY A 190 -2.98 5.41 -2.58
C GLY A 190 -4.22 4.58 -2.92
N THR A 191 -4.07 3.26 -3.16
CA THR A 191 -5.21 2.38 -3.40
C THR A 191 -6.09 2.18 -2.16
N ILE A 192 -5.51 2.12 -0.96
CA ILE A 192 -6.25 2.02 0.31
C ILE A 192 -7.05 3.30 0.53
N GLY A 193 -6.45 4.45 0.24
CA GLY A 193 -7.12 5.75 0.23
C GLY A 193 -8.39 5.76 -0.61
N VAL A 194 -8.27 5.38 -1.88
CA VAL A 194 -9.39 5.31 -2.82
C VAL A 194 -10.45 4.29 -2.39
N LEU A 195 -10.03 3.11 -1.91
CA LEU A 195 -10.94 2.08 -1.40
C LEU A 195 -11.73 2.56 -0.17
N LEU A 196 -11.07 3.24 0.77
CA LEU A 196 -11.72 3.85 1.92
C LEU A 196 -12.72 4.90 1.48
N THR A 197 -12.36 5.79 0.56
CA THR A 197 -13.28 6.79 0.02
C THR A 197 -14.50 6.17 -0.67
N SER A 198 -14.30 5.11 -1.45
CA SER A 198 -15.40 4.37 -2.10
C SER A 198 -16.33 3.76 -1.05
N LYS A 199 -15.77 3.13 -0.01
CA LYS A 199 -16.55 2.53 1.06
C LYS A 199 -17.34 3.57 1.86
N GLN A 200 -16.72 4.71 2.19
CA GLN A 200 -17.41 5.80 2.90
C GLN A 200 -18.55 6.39 2.06
N TYR A 201 -18.42 6.42 0.73
CA TYR A 201 -19.50 6.78 -0.17
C TYR A 201 -20.65 5.76 -0.18
N GLU A 202 -20.32 4.46 -0.30
CA GLU A 202 -21.32 3.37 -0.25
C GLU A 202 -22.08 3.33 1.08
N ASP A 203 -21.38 3.61 2.19
CA ASP A 203 -21.95 3.69 3.54
C ASP A 203 -22.75 4.99 3.79
N GLY A 204 -22.83 5.89 2.80
CA GLY A 204 -23.65 7.11 2.84
C GLY A 204 -23.03 8.28 3.61
N TYR A 205 -21.75 8.20 3.98
CA TYR A 205 -21.05 9.29 4.67
C TYR A 205 -20.57 10.39 3.72
N TYR A 206 -20.38 10.09 2.44
CA TYR A 206 -19.99 11.06 1.41
C TYR A 206 -21.05 11.21 0.33
N THR A 207 -21.14 12.41 -0.22
CA THR A 207 -21.82 12.66 -1.49
C THR A 207 -20.95 12.20 -2.66
N LYS A 208 -21.58 11.96 -3.83
CA LYS A 208 -20.85 11.66 -5.08
C LYS A 208 -19.76 12.67 -5.40
N ARG A 209 -20.04 13.95 -5.15
CA ARG A 209 -19.08 15.04 -5.38
C ARG A 209 -17.88 14.94 -4.42
N GLU A 210 -18.13 14.73 -3.13
CA GLU A 210 -17.06 14.62 -2.14
C GLU A 210 -16.20 13.40 -2.43
N ALA A 211 -16.80 12.24 -2.71
CA ALA A 211 -16.07 11.03 -3.05
C ALA A 211 -15.20 11.20 -4.32
N ALA A 212 -15.73 11.85 -5.35
CA ALA A 212 -14.97 12.16 -6.56
C ALA A 212 -13.78 13.08 -6.27
N VAL A 213 -13.98 14.18 -5.54
CA VAL A 213 -12.90 15.13 -5.21
C VAL A 213 -11.85 14.48 -4.32
N ILE A 214 -12.25 13.69 -3.32
CA ILE A 214 -11.31 13.01 -2.41
C ILE A 214 -10.48 11.98 -3.20
N GLY A 215 -11.15 11.16 -4.02
CA GLY A 215 -10.49 10.13 -4.82
C GLY A 215 -9.53 10.69 -5.89
N THR A 216 -9.83 11.86 -6.47
CA THR A 216 -8.99 12.44 -7.53
C THR A 216 -7.93 13.41 -7.04
N THR A 217 -8.15 14.07 -5.90
CA THR A 217 -7.32 15.23 -5.48
C THR A 217 -6.65 15.02 -4.13
N PHE A 218 -7.18 14.15 -3.29
CA PHE A 218 -6.66 13.92 -1.93
C PHE A 218 -6.07 12.52 -1.72
N SER A 219 -6.04 11.70 -2.77
CA SER A 219 -5.35 10.41 -2.78
C SER A 219 -3.87 10.64 -3.14
N VAL A 220 -3.14 11.25 -2.20
CA VAL A 220 -1.72 11.60 -2.37
C VAL A 220 -0.89 10.34 -2.60
N VAL A 221 0.12 10.45 -3.47
CA VAL A 221 1.06 9.35 -3.70
C VAL A 221 1.81 8.99 -2.41
N SER A 222 1.85 7.69 -2.11
CA SER A 222 2.49 7.18 -0.90
C SER A 222 3.99 7.52 -0.87
N ILE A 223 4.49 7.96 0.28
CA ILE A 223 5.92 8.25 0.50
C ILE A 223 6.76 7.01 0.21
N THR A 224 6.33 5.85 0.70
CA THR A 224 7.07 4.58 0.54
C THR A 224 7.20 4.23 -0.93
N PHE A 225 6.11 4.33 -1.70
CA PHE A 225 6.15 4.06 -3.14
C PHE A 225 6.97 5.09 -3.92
N SER A 226 6.90 6.37 -3.53
CA SER A 226 7.71 7.44 -4.14
C SER A 226 9.21 7.22 -3.94
N LEU A 227 9.61 6.70 -2.77
CA LEU A 227 11.00 6.29 -2.51
C LEU A 227 11.42 5.14 -3.43
N VAL A 228 10.58 4.13 -3.60
CA VAL A 228 10.87 3.01 -4.53
C VAL A 228 11.06 3.50 -5.96
N VAL A 229 10.17 4.37 -6.44
CA VAL A 229 10.27 4.90 -7.81
C VAL A 229 11.55 5.70 -8.00
N ILE A 230 11.89 6.60 -7.07
CA ILE A 230 13.08 7.44 -7.23
C ILE A 230 14.38 6.65 -7.08
N GLU A 231 14.37 5.61 -6.24
CA GLU A 231 15.46 4.65 -6.11
C GLU A 231 15.67 3.89 -7.42
N GLN A 232 14.59 3.40 -8.03
CA GLN A 232 14.66 2.67 -9.30
C GLN A 232 15.21 3.54 -10.44
N VAL A 233 14.93 4.84 -10.44
CA VAL A 233 15.41 5.78 -11.46
C VAL A 233 16.80 6.33 -11.12
N GLY A 234 17.38 5.97 -9.97
CA GLY A 234 18.73 6.35 -9.56
C GLY A 234 18.85 7.82 -9.12
N LEU A 235 17.77 8.43 -8.65
CA LEU A 235 17.70 9.85 -8.28
C LEU A 235 17.42 10.07 -6.79
N LYS A 236 17.90 9.17 -5.92
CA LYS A 236 17.63 9.19 -4.46
C LYS A 236 17.85 10.57 -3.81
N ASP A 237 18.90 11.27 -4.20
CA ASP A 237 19.25 12.60 -3.66
C ASP A 237 18.21 13.68 -3.98
N MET A 238 17.39 13.46 -5.00
CA MET A 238 16.31 14.36 -5.42
C MET A 238 14.97 13.98 -4.78
N PHE A 239 14.93 13.12 -3.76
CA PHE A 239 13.68 12.66 -3.17
C PHE A 239 12.76 13.79 -2.73
N ILE A 240 13.28 14.77 -1.98
CA ILE A 240 12.46 15.88 -1.48
C ILE A 240 11.89 16.73 -2.65
N PRO A 241 12.72 17.23 -3.61
CA PRO A 241 12.20 17.92 -4.79
C PRO A 241 11.19 17.11 -5.61
N PHE A 242 11.48 15.84 -5.87
CA PHE A 242 10.59 14.94 -6.59
C PHE A 242 9.25 14.83 -5.86
N TYR A 243 9.28 14.49 -4.58
CA TYR A 243 8.08 14.25 -3.79
C TYR A 243 7.18 15.48 -3.73
N LEU A 244 7.75 16.68 -3.55
CA LEU A 244 7.00 17.94 -3.55
C LEU A 244 6.35 18.28 -4.91
N THR A 245 6.79 17.66 -6.01
CA THR A 245 6.18 17.86 -7.34
C THR A 245 5.07 16.87 -7.65
N VAL A 246 5.08 15.68 -7.03
CA VAL A 246 4.11 14.60 -7.30
C VAL A 246 3.07 14.40 -6.19
N ALA A 247 3.29 14.97 -5.01
CA ALA A 247 2.36 14.96 -3.87
C ALA A 247 1.34 16.12 -3.95
#